data_AF-A0AAE7R717-F1
#
_entry.id   AF-A0AAE7R717-F1
#
_cell.length_a   1.000
_cell.length_b   1.000
_cell.length_c   1.000
_cell.angle_alpha   90.00
_cell.angle_beta   90.00
_cell.angle_gamma   90.00
#
_symmetry.space_group_name_H-M   'P 1'
#
loop_
_entity.id
_entity.type
_entity.pdbx_description
1 polymer ?
#
loop_
_entity_poly.entity_id
_entity_poly.type
_entity_poly.pdbx_seq_one_letter_code
_entity_poly.pdbx_strand_id
1 'polypeptide(L)'
;MLAGSPKEMKSFIGKRGYVLAQEPACGSGAMIIALAEAVRGASFNYQECLHVTAVGIDSRAVHMAYIQFTLLHIPTVVIVGDCLAMKFREEWPTLAHIMGGWRFKLQTTPSEAKEIEEISPACEISQAALNFSVALPHVVPAIAIDKKGQLSLF
;
A
#
# COMPACT_ATOMS: atom_id res chain seq x y z
N MET A 1 3.62 11.11 -9.82
CA MET A 1 4.08 11.15 -11.22
C MET A 1 3.46 9.93 -11.89
N LEU A 2 2.59 10.08 -12.89
CA LEU A 2 1.98 8.95 -13.60
C LEU A 2 2.96 8.47 -14.67
N ALA A 3 3.53 7.27 -14.50
CA ALA A 3 4.25 6.59 -15.57
C ALA A 3 3.20 6.05 -16.56
N GLY A 4 2.99 6.77 -17.66
CA GLY A 4 1.98 6.40 -18.65
C GLY A 4 2.40 5.21 -19.51
N SER A 5 3.71 4.97 -19.68
CA SER A 5 4.22 3.85 -20.47
C SER A 5 5.00 2.81 -19.65
N PRO A 6 4.91 1.50 -19.98
CA PRO A 6 5.70 0.46 -19.32
C PRO A 6 7.23 0.68 -19.41
N LYS A 7 7.71 1.31 -20.48
CA LYS A 7 9.12 1.64 -20.66
C LYS A 7 9.61 2.67 -19.65
N GLU A 8 8.83 3.71 -19.40
CA GLU A 8 9.14 4.71 -18.37
C GLU A 8 9.12 4.10 -16.99
N MET A 9 8.12 3.28 -16.68
CA MET A 9 8.05 2.55 -15.41
C MET A 9 9.30 1.71 -15.18
N LYS A 10 9.76 0.95 -16.19
CA LYS A 10 11.02 0.20 -16.12
C LYS A 10 12.23 1.11 -15.84
N SER A 11 12.27 2.30 -16.44
CA SER A 11 13.33 3.27 -16.20
C SER A 11 13.32 3.81 -14.77
N PHE A 12 12.14 4.13 -14.22
CA PHE A 12 12.01 4.61 -12.85
C PHE A 12 12.39 3.55 -11.83
N ILE A 13 11.88 2.32 -12.00
CA ILE A 13 12.22 1.18 -11.15
C ILE A 13 13.73 0.90 -11.24
N GLY A 14 14.33 0.91 -12.44
CA GLY A 14 15.78 0.71 -12.59
C GLY A 14 16.65 1.80 -11.98
N LYS A 15 16.15 3.03 -11.82
CA LYS A 15 16.90 4.16 -11.23
C LYS A 15 16.73 4.29 -9.72
N ARG A 16 15.52 4.07 -9.21
CA ARG A 16 15.15 4.33 -7.80
C ARG A 16 14.76 3.07 -7.03
N GLY A 17 14.56 1.94 -7.70
CA GLY A 17 13.99 0.71 -7.12
C GLY A 17 12.45 0.70 -7.06
N TYR A 18 11.80 1.85 -7.18
CA TYR A 18 10.34 1.97 -7.04
C TYR A 18 9.75 3.18 -7.80
N VAL A 19 8.42 3.19 -7.89
CA VAL A 19 7.58 4.24 -8.46
C VAL A 19 6.71 4.83 -7.36
N LEU A 20 6.50 6.15 -7.43
CA LEU A 20 5.63 6.88 -6.52
C LEU A 20 4.38 7.38 -7.23
N ALA A 21 3.22 7.03 -6.70
CA ALA A 21 1.93 7.51 -7.14
C ALA A 21 1.27 8.42 -6.09
N GLN A 22 0.47 9.36 -6.58
CA GLN A 22 -0.26 10.34 -5.78
C GLN A 22 -1.70 10.33 -6.25
N GLU A 23 -2.64 10.21 -5.32
CA GLU A 23 -4.07 10.25 -5.59
C GLU A 23 -4.73 11.26 -4.65
N PRO A 24 -4.98 12.50 -5.08
CA PRO A 24 -5.45 13.59 -4.22
C PRO A 24 -6.95 13.55 -3.89
N ALA A 25 -7.73 12.69 -4.56
CA ALA A 25 -9.16 12.53 -4.32
C ALA A 25 -9.55 11.05 -4.37
N CYS A 26 -8.99 10.27 -3.43
CA CYS A 26 -8.96 8.82 -3.54
C CYS A 26 -10.32 8.14 -3.49
N GLY A 27 -11.34 8.75 -2.88
CA GLY A 27 -12.61 8.09 -2.60
C GLY A 27 -12.35 6.76 -1.89
N SER A 28 -12.95 5.67 -2.39
CA SER A 28 -12.71 4.29 -1.92
C SER A 28 -11.45 3.63 -2.49
N GLY A 29 -10.63 4.34 -3.26
CA GLY A 29 -9.32 3.88 -3.74
C GLY A 29 -9.31 3.17 -5.08
N ALA A 30 -10.41 3.18 -5.85
CA ALA A 30 -10.54 2.43 -7.11
C ALA A 30 -9.42 2.73 -8.13
N MET A 31 -9.00 3.99 -8.26
CA MET A 31 -7.92 4.40 -9.17
C MET A 31 -6.59 3.73 -8.81
N ILE A 32 -6.27 3.63 -7.52
CA ILE A 32 -5.04 3.00 -7.03
C ILE A 32 -5.08 1.48 -7.21
N ILE A 33 -6.24 0.86 -7.04
CA ILE A 33 -6.42 -0.56 -7.33
C ILE A 33 -6.19 -0.82 -8.83
N ALA A 34 -6.80 -0.04 -9.71
CA ALA A 34 -6.59 -0.14 -11.14
C ALA A 34 -5.11 0.10 -11.53
N LEU A 35 -4.44 1.05 -10.87
CA LEU A 35 -3.01 1.26 -11.05
C LEU A 35 -2.19 0.03 -10.65
N ALA A 36 -2.46 -0.58 -9.49
CA ALA A 36 -1.77 -1.80 -9.06
C ALA A 36 -1.98 -2.95 -10.06
N GLU A 37 -3.19 -3.10 -10.61
CA GLU A 37 -3.47 -4.06 -11.67
C GLU A 37 -2.73 -3.76 -12.97
N ALA A 38 -2.62 -2.48 -13.36
CA ALA A 38 -1.86 -2.07 -14.53
C ALA A 38 -0.36 -2.34 -14.37
N VAL A 39 0.20 -2.08 -13.18
CA VAL A 39 1.60 -2.38 -12.85
C VAL A 39 1.85 -3.90 -12.92
N ARG A 40 0.94 -4.70 -12.35
CA ARG A 40 0.97 -6.16 -12.46
C ARG A 40 0.88 -6.62 -13.91
N GLY A 41 -0.01 -6.03 -14.71
CA GLY A 41 -0.16 -6.33 -16.14
C GLY A 41 1.09 -6.00 -16.97
N ALA A 42 1.87 -5.01 -16.54
CA ALA A 42 3.18 -4.69 -17.11
C ALA A 42 4.32 -5.60 -16.61
N SER A 43 4.00 -6.70 -15.92
CA SER A 43 4.95 -7.68 -15.37
C SER A 43 5.86 -7.14 -14.27
N PHE A 44 5.40 -6.17 -13.47
CA PHE A 44 6.09 -5.69 -12.28
C PHE A 44 5.31 -6.06 -11.00
N ASN A 45 6.03 -6.32 -9.91
CA ASN A 45 5.42 -6.55 -8.60
C ASN A 45 5.13 -5.20 -7.92
N TYR A 46 3.88 -4.73 -8.00
CA TYR A 46 3.48 -3.46 -7.37
C TYR A 46 3.71 -3.44 -5.85
N GLN A 47 3.69 -4.59 -5.18
CA GLN A 47 3.85 -4.64 -3.72
C GLN A 47 5.27 -4.22 -3.27
N GLU A 48 6.25 -4.42 -4.15
CA GLU A 48 7.66 -4.09 -3.89
C GLU A 48 8.06 -2.76 -4.54
N CYS A 49 7.51 -2.47 -5.72
CA CYS A 49 7.99 -1.37 -6.55
C CYS A 49 7.01 -0.20 -6.68
N LEU A 50 5.86 -0.19 -5.99
CA LEU A 50 4.92 0.93 -5.98
C LEU A 50 4.66 1.39 -4.56
N HIS A 51 4.79 2.69 -4.32
CA HIS A 51 4.27 3.34 -3.12
C HIS A 51 3.33 4.47 -3.48
N VAL A 52 2.25 4.58 -2.71
CA VAL A 52 1.15 5.50 -2.97
C VAL A 52 0.95 6.43 -1.79
N THR A 53 0.69 7.70 -2.09
CA THR A 53 0.04 8.61 -1.13
C THR A 53 -1.37 8.91 -1.66
N ALA A 54 -2.37 8.57 -0.87
CA ALA A 54 -3.77 8.76 -1.23
C ALA A 54 -4.41 9.72 -0.24
N VAL A 55 -5.14 10.72 -0.72
CA VAL A 55 -5.81 11.72 0.11
C VAL A 55 -7.29 11.75 -0.24
N GLY A 56 -8.15 11.84 0.77
CA GLY A 56 -9.59 11.99 0.58
C GLY A 56 -10.23 12.89 1.63
N ILE A 57 -11.25 13.65 1.23
CA ILE A 57 -11.94 14.59 2.12
C ILE A 57 -12.93 13.90 3.08
N ASP A 58 -13.57 12.81 2.62
CA ASP A 58 -14.54 12.01 3.37
C ASP A 58 -13.84 10.86 4.11
N SER A 59 -13.91 10.88 5.45
CA SER A 59 -13.25 9.89 6.31
C SER A 59 -13.77 8.46 6.05
N ARG A 60 -15.07 8.29 5.78
CA ARG A 60 -15.64 6.97 5.48
C ARG A 60 -15.05 6.40 4.19
N ALA A 61 -14.98 7.19 3.12
CA ALA A 61 -14.36 6.79 1.86
C ALA A 61 -12.88 6.44 2.04
N VAL A 62 -12.15 7.27 2.79
CA VAL A 62 -10.74 7.03 3.13
C VAL A 62 -10.55 5.70 3.87
N HIS A 63 -11.39 5.40 4.87
CA HIS A 63 -11.30 4.12 5.58
C HIS A 63 -11.60 2.91 4.69
N MET A 64 -12.56 3.04 3.76
CA MET A 64 -12.77 1.99 2.75
C MET A 64 -11.51 1.79 1.90
N ALA A 65 -10.89 2.88 1.42
CA ALA A 65 -9.64 2.81 0.66
C ALA A 65 -8.52 2.14 1.48
N TYR A 66 -8.37 2.50 2.74
CA TYR A 66 -7.39 1.90 3.64
C TYR A 66 -7.56 0.37 3.79
N ILE A 67 -8.80 -0.10 3.96
CA ILE A 67 -9.10 -1.55 4.03
C ILE A 67 -8.71 -2.22 2.70
N GLN A 68 -9.13 -1.66 1.57
CA GLN A 68 -8.83 -2.22 0.25
C GLN A 68 -7.32 -2.31 0.01
N PHE A 69 -6.57 -1.25 0.31
CA PHE A 69 -5.12 -1.22 0.10
C PHE A 69 -4.40 -2.19 1.04
N THR A 70 -4.86 -2.32 2.28
CA THR A 70 -4.28 -3.27 3.24
C THR A 70 -4.50 -4.71 2.79
N LEU A 71 -5.71 -5.06 2.36
CA LEU A 71 -6.04 -6.41 1.89
C LEU A 71 -5.30 -6.80 0.60
N LEU A 72 -5.10 -5.83 -0.30
CA LEU A 72 -4.35 -6.02 -1.54
C LEU A 72 -2.82 -5.90 -1.35
N HIS A 73 -2.37 -5.65 -0.12
CA HIS A 73 -0.96 -5.43 0.20
C HIS A 73 -0.31 -4.31 -0.64
N ILE A 74 -1.05 -3.23 -0.90
CA ILE A 74 -0.54 -2.05 -1.61
C ILE A 74 0.15 -1.13 -0.58
N PRO A 75 1.44 -0.81 -0.74
CA PRO A 75 2.12 0.13 0.14
C PRO A 75 1.58 1.55 -0.04
N THR A 76 0.83 2.03 0.95
CA THR A 76 0.13 3.31 0.87
C THR A 76 0.14 4.05 2.19
N VAL A 77 0.22 5.37 2.14
CA VAL A 77 -0.23 6.25 3.24
C VAL A 77 -1.55 6.88 2.81
N VAL A 78 -2.64 6.57 3.51
CA VAL A 78 -3.96 7.14 3.23
C VAL A 78 -4.21 8.29 4.20
N ILE A 79 -4.61 9.45 3.68
CA ILE A 79 -4.70 10.69 4.43
C ILE A 79 -6.14 11.22 4.35
N VAL A 80 -6.70 11.57 5.50
CA VAL A 80 -7.96 12.34 5.53
C VAL A 80 -7.60 13.81 5.43
N GLY A 81 -8.02 14.48 4.36
CA GLY A 81 -7.66 15.88 4.14
C GLY A 81 -8.28 16.53 2.91
N ASP A 82 -8.12 17.84 2.83
CA ASP A 82 -8.47 18.68 1.69
C ASP A 82 -7.18 19.11 0.98
N CYS A 83 -6.96 18.54 -0.21
CA CYS A 83 -5.81 18.86 -1.05
C CYS A 83 -5.84 20.30 -1.60
N LEU A 84 -7.03 20.88 -1.83
CA LEU A 84 -7.13 22.25 -2.34
C LEU A 84 -6.83 23.27 -1.24
N ALA A 85 -7.30 22.99 -0.02
CA ALA A 85 -7.04 23.85 1.14
C ALA A 85 -5.70 23.56 1.85
N MET A 86 -4.97 22.53 1.43
CA MET A 86 -3.74 22.04 2.08
C MET A 86 -3.94 21.75 3.58
N LYS A 87 -5.08 21.14 3.94
CA LYS A 87 -5.43 20.80 5.33
C LYS A 87 -5.58 19.29 5.48
N PHE A 88 -4.65 18.68 6.21
CA PHE A 88 -4.62 17.24 6.48
C PHE A 88 -4.92 16.99 7.97
N ARG A 89 -5.69 15.95 8.27
CA ARG A 89 -6.19 15.67 9.63
C ARG A 89 -5.69 14.34 10.19
N GLU A 90 -5.65 13.30 9.37
CA GLU A 90 -5.32 11.94 9.80
C GLU A 90 -4.45 11.26 8.75
N GLU A 91 -3.54 10.40 9.20
CA GLU A 91 -2.69 9.57 8.34
C GLU A 91 -2.79 8.10 8.75
N TRP A 92 -3.05 7.24 7.78
CA TRP A 92 -3.29 5.81 7.93
C TRP A 92 -2.31 5.04 7.04
N PRO A 93 -1.11 4.69 7.56
CA PRO A 93 -0.16 3.86 6.82
C PRO A 93 -0.64 2.41 6.76
N THR A 94 -0.63 1.80 5.57
CA THR A 94 -0.99 0.38 5.42
C THR A 94 0.06 -0.56 6.02
N LEU A 95 -0.31 -1.80 6.30
CA LEU A 95 0.65 -2.80 6.79
C LEU A 95 1.82 -2.99 5.80
N ALA A 96 1.53 -3.02 4.49
CA ALA A 96 2.55 -3.10 3.44
C ALA A 96 3.52 -1.89 3.47
N HIS A 97 3.03 -0.69 3.81
CA HIS A 97 3.89 0.48 4.01
C HIS A 97 4.87 0.28 5.18
N ILE A 98 4.39 -0.26 6.30
CA ILE A 98 5.19 -0.50 7.50
C ILE A 98 6.20 -1.64 7.26
N MET A 99 5.72 -2.81 6.83
CA MET A 99 6.55 -3.99 6.59
C MET A 99 7.60 -3.76 5.50
N GLY A 100 7.26 -2.99 4.47
CA GLY A 100 8.19 -2.66 3.38
C GLY A 100 9.23 -1.60 3.74
N GLY A 101 9.26 -1.11 4.99
CA GLY A 101 10.23 -0.10 5.44
C GLY A 101 10.10 1.24 4.70
N TRP A 102 8.91 1.56 4.20
CA TRP A 102 8.74 2.66 3.25
C TRP A 102 9.01 4.04 3.83
N ARG A 103 8.84 4.24 5.15
CA ARG A 103 9.27 5.50 5.80
C ARG A 103 10.75 5.80 5.53
N PHE A 104 11.61 4.79 5.61
CA PHE A 104 13.05 4.95 5.37
C PHE A 104 13.35 5.11 3.88
N LYS A 105 12.78 4.24 3.04
CA LYS A 105 12.97 4.30 1.57
C LYS A 105 12.61 5.67 0.99
N LEU A 106 11.57 6.33 1.51
CA LEU A 106 11.12 7.64 1.05
C LEU A 106 11.99 8.80 1.56
N GLN A 107 12.72 8.62 2.67
CA GLN A 107 13.62 9.63 3.22
C GLN A 107 15.01 9.56 2.58
N THR A 108 15.43 8.40 2.12
CA THR A 108 16.72 8.20 1.45
C THR A 108 16.70 8.80 0.04
N THR A 109 17.74 9.57 -0.29
CA THR A 109 17.90 10.10 -1.65
C THR A 109 18.37 8.96 -2.58
N PRO A 110 17.93 8.86 -3.85
CA PRO A 110 18.31 7.74 -4.72
C PRO A 110 19.82 7.50 -4.92
N SER A 111 20.70 8.45 -4.56
CA SER A 111 22.15 8.22 -4.58
C SER A 111 22.65 7.33 -3.44
N GLU A 112 21.97 7.33 -2.29
CA GLU A 112 22.40 6.61 -1.07
C GLU A 112 21.80 5.19 -1.01
N ALA A 113 20.70 4.93 -1.72
CA ALA A 113 20.04 3.62 -1.72
C ALA A 113 20.91 2.48 -2.31
N LYS A 114 21.88 2.80 -3.17
CA LYS A 114 22.85 1.82 -3.69
C LYS A 114 23.83 1.32 -2.64
N GLU A 115 24.13 2.11 -1.62
CA GLU A 115 25.10 1.73 -0.58
C GLU A 115 24.44 0.84 0.50
N ILE A 116 23.12 0.94 0.68
CA ILE A 116 22.37 0.16 1.66
C ILE A 116 22.18 -1.30 1.20
N GLU A 117 22.15 -1.58 -0.11
CA GLU A 117 22.07 -2.97 -0.63
C GLU A 117 23.37 -3.77 -0.43
N GLU A 118 24.52 -3.13 -0.18
CA GLU A 118 25.80 -3.83 0.07
C GLU A 118 26.08 -4.11 1.55
N ILE A 119 25.26 -3.58 2.48
CA ILE A 119 25.42 -3.88 3.91
C ILE A 119 24.61 -5.16 4.22
N SER A 120 25.36 -6.26 4.35
CA SER A 120 24.98 -7.58 4.89
C SER A 120 23.75 -7.57 5.83
N PRO A 121 22.78 -8.51 5.68
CA PRO A 121 21.45 -8.45 6.29
C PRO A 121 21.45 -8.91 7.76
N ALA A 122 22.21 -8.24 8.62
CA ALA A 122 22.40 -8.62 10.01
C ALA A 122 21.88 -7.58 11.03
N CYS A 123 20.83 -6.81 10.68
CA CYS A 123 20.09 -6.12 11.73
C CYS A 123 19.22 -7.14 12.45
N GLU A 124 19.77 -7.74 13.51
CA GLU A 124 19.08 -8.69 14.38
C GLU A 124 17.79 -8.06 14.90
N ILE A 125 16.67 -8.65 14.50
CA ILE A 125 15.34 -8.33 15.00
C ILE A 125 15.34 -8.65 16.50
N SER A 126 15.35 -7.62 17.35
CA SER A 126 15.18 -7.78 18.79
C SER A 126 13.87 -8.51 19.07
N GLN A 127 13.96 -9.66 19.74
CA GLN A 127 12.84 -10.55 20.09
C GLN A 127 11.73 -9.86 20.90
N ALA A 128 11.94 -8.63 21.38
CA ALA A 128 10.92 -7.81 22.03
C ALA A 128 9.78 -7.38 21.09
N ALA A 129 10.01 -7.28 19.77
CA ALA A 129 8.99 -6.85 18.81
C ALA A 129 8.02 -7.96 18.36
N LEU A 130 8.25 -9.22 18.76
CA LEU A 130 7.48 -10.39 18.33
C LEU A 130 6.34 -10.80 19.28
N ASN A 131 6.17 -10.10 20.41
CA ASN A 131 5.11 -10.42 21.39
C ASN A 131 3.79 -9.66 21.12
N PHE A 132 3.33 -9.63 19.88
CA PHE A 132 1.95 -9.25 19.58
C PHE A 132 1.08 -10.50 19.59
N SER A 133 0.60 -10.89 20.78
CA SER A 133 -0.45 -11.91 20.87
C SER A 133 -1.76 -11.28 20.43
N VAL A 134 -2.12 -11.47 19.16
CA VAL A 134 -3.50 -11.30 18.70
C VAL A 134 -4.29 -12.45 19.28
N ALA A 135 -4.93 -12.23 20.43
CA ALA A 135 -6.10 -13.02 20.76
C ALA A 135 -7.10 -12.82 19.61
N LEU A 136 -7.38 -13.87 18.85
CA LEU A 136 -8.41 -13.89 17.79
C LEU A 136 -9.77 -14.21 18.45
N PRO A 137 -10.74 -13.29 18.55
CA PRO A 137 -12.10 -13.67 18.83
C PRO A 137 -12.93 -13.52 17.56
N HIS A 138 -12.83 -14.48 16.64
CA HIS A 138 -13.99 -14.90 15.85
C HIS A 138 -13.66 -16.17 15.05
N VAL A 139 -14.41 -17.24 15.30
CA VAL A 139 -14.53 -18.35 14.34
C VAL A 139 -15.32 -17.80 13.16
N VAL A 140 -14.71 -17.73 11.98
CA VAL A 140 -15.44 -17.39 10.75
C VAL A 140 -16.40 -18.56 10.48
N PRO A 141 -17.73 -18.34 10.46
CA PRO A 141 -18.65 -19.42 10.10
C PRO A 141 -18.35 -19.86 8.67
N ALA A 142 -18.40 -21.16 8.41
CA ALA A 142 -18.21 -21.70 7.08
C ALA A 142 -19.26 -21.10 6.13
N ILE A 143 -18.80 -20.63 4.96
CA ILE A 143 -19.67 -20.17 3.87
C ILE A 143 -20.57 -21.33 3.45
N ALA A 144 -21.86 -21.24 3.77
CA ALA A 144 -22.87 -22.18 3.32
C ALA A 144 -23.42 -21.70 1.97
N ILE A 145 -23.33 -22.55 0.95
CA ILE A 145 -23.92 -22.33 -0.37
C ILE A 145 -25.21 -23.16 -0.41
N ASP A 146 -26.37 -22.52 -0.63
CA ASP A 146 -27.63 -23.25 -0.85
C ASP A 146 -27.52 -24.10 -2.12
N LYS A 147 -28.35 -25.15 -2.24
CA LYS A 147 -28.46 -26.01 -3.43
C LYS A 147 -28.82 -25.24 -4.72
N LYS A 148 -29.15 -23.96 -4.62
CA LYS A 148 -29.38 -23.02 -5.73
C LYS A 148 -28.18 -22.12 -6.08
N GLY A 149 -27.04 -22.27 -5.40
CA GLY A 149 -25.81 -21.53 -5.67
C GLY A 149 -25.79 -20.09 -5.13
N GLN A 150 -26.71 -19.73 -4.24
CA GLN A 150 -26.77 -18.39 -3.65
C GLN A 150 -26.04 -18.35 -2.31
N LEU A 151 -25.25 -17.29 -2.09
CA LEU A 151 -24.62 -17.00 -0.80
C LEU A 151 -25.67 -16.36 0.12
N SER A 152 -26.08 -17.07 1.18
CA SER A 152 -26.85 -16.48 2.26
C SER A 152 -25.90 -15.86 3.28
N LEU A 153 -25.82 -14.53 3.29
CA LEU A 153 -25.32 -13.79 4.44
C LEU A 153 -26.56 -13.37 5.22
N PHE A 154 -26.60 -13.74 6.51
CA PHE A 154 -27.72 -13.77 7.47
C PHE A 154 -28.47 -15.10 7.56
#